data_AF-A0A7V9RTT8-F1
#
_entry.id   AF-A0A7V9RTT8-F1
#
_cell.length_a   1.000
_cell.length_b   1.000
_cell.length_c   1.000
_cell.angle_alpha   90.00
_cell.angle_beta   90.00
_cell.angle_gamma   90.00
#
_symmetry.space_group_name_H-M   'P 1'
#
loop_
_entity.id
_entity.type
_entity.pdbx_description
1 polymer ?
#
loop_
_entity_poly.entity_id
_entity_poly.type
_entity_poly.pdbx_seq_one_letter_code
_entity_poly.pdbx_strand_id
1 'polypeptide(L)'
;MKKLITLFIAMFVFLAGMHSIAQTVDKVWTRHNAKEWFNKKEWLGALHLQPHKTLNKVEFASKYQVYKVYWDKAFSFLQEHNLQTLAGGNHPVYGDNVFA
;
A
#
# COMPACT_ATOMS: atom_id res chain seq x y z
N MET A 1 23.29 42.77 1.44
CA MET A 1 23.24 41.55 0.60
C MET A 1 23.65 40.29 1.36
N LYS A 2 24.84 40.23 1.98
CA LYS A 2 25.29 39.05 2.76
C LYS A 2 24.31 38.60 3.86
N LYS A 3 23.79 39.54 4.67
CA LYS A 3 22.79 39.25 5.72
C LYS A 3 21.46 38.70 5.18
N LEU A 4 21.07 39.10 3.96
CA LEU A 4 19.85 38.63 3.30
C LEU A 4 20.03 37.20 2.75
N ILE A 5 21.20 36.92 2.18
CA ILE A 5 21.59 35.57 1.73
C ILE A 5 21.70 34.60 2.92
N THR A 6 22.27 35.04 4.05
CA THR A 6 22.32 34.25 5.29
C THR A 6 20.93 33.91 5.82
N LEU A 7 19.97 34.84 5.72
CA LEU A 7 18.58 34.61 6.15
C LEU A 7 17.87 33.56 5.27
N PHE A 8 18.09 33.62 3.94
CA PHE A 8 17.52 32.66 3.00
C PHE A 8 18.09 31.23 3.18
N ILE A 9 19.39 31.11 3.44
CA ILE A 9 20.02 29.80 3.71
C ILE A 9 19.50 29.21 5.03
N ALA A 10 19.34 30.03 6.08
CA ALA A 10 18.78 29.58 7.35
C ALA A 10 17.33 29.09 7.22
N MET A 11 16.52 29.74 6.37
CA MET A 11 15.13 29.33 6.12
C MET A 11 15.02 28.01 5.35
N PHE A 12 15.95 27.76 4.42
CA PHE A 12 15.97 26.52 3.64
C PHE A 12 16.37 25.29 4.48
N VAL A 13 17.28 25.47 5.45
CA VAL A 13 17.67 24.42 6.40
C VAL A 13 16.53 24.06 7.37
N PHE A 14 15.70 25.03 7.75
CA PHE A 14 14.53 24.78 8.61
C PHE A 14 13.43 23.96 7.91
N LEU A 15 13.28 24.12 6.59
CA LEU A 15 12.31 23.37 5.78
C LEU A 15 12.75 21.92 5.47
N ALA A 16 14.05 21.65 5.41
CA ALA A 16 14.57 20.30 5.17
C ALA A 16 14.50 19.37 6.40
N GLY A 17 14.25 19.92 7.59
CA GLY A 17 14.21 19.19 8.86
C GLY A 17 12.94 18.37 9.11
N MET A 18 11.91 18.50 8.28
CA MET A 18 10.67 17.71 8.40
C MET A 18 10.76 16.39 7.65
N HIS A 19 11.77 15.57 7.92
CA HIS A 19 11.65 14.14 7.64
C HIS A 19 10.87 13.52 8.79
N SER A 20 9.55 13.40 8.62
CA SER A 20 8.71 12.65 9.54
C SER A 20 9.23 11.22 9.65
N ILE A 21 9.89 10.90 10.77
CA ILE A 21 10.04 9.53 11.20
C ILE A 21 8.64 9.07 11.60
N ALA A 22 7.92 8.47 10.66
CA ALA A 22 6.69 7.77 10.97
C ALA A 22 7.04 6.68 11.98
N GLN A 23 6.71 6.92 13.25
CA GLN A 23 6.90 5.96 14.33
C GLN A 23 6.17 4.68 13.93
N THR A 24 6.89 3.56 13.83
CA THR A 24 6.34 2.23 13.55
C THR A 24 5.62 1.70 14.78
N VAL A 25 4.56 2.38 15.20
CA VAL A 25 3.51 1.75 15.99
C VAL A 25 2.64 1.04 14.98
N ASP A 26 2.50 -0.28 15.10
CA ASP A 26 1.54 -1.03 14.29
C ASP A 26 0.18 -0.34 14.42
N LYS A 27 -0.26 0.28 13.33
CA LYS A 27 -1.51 1.03 13.31
C LYS A 27 -2.62 0.04 13.64
N VAL A 28 -3.23 0.20 14.81
CA VAL A 28 -4.39 -0.60 15.19
C VAL A 28 -5.53 -0.26 14.23
N TRP A 29 -5.92 -1.25 13.43
CA TRP A 29 -7.02 -1.11 12.48
C TRP A 29 -8.35 -1.21 13.21
N THR A 30 -9.15 -0.16 13.09
CA THR A 30 -10.53 -0.09 13.56
C THR A 30 -11.47 -0.21 12.38
N ARG A 31 -12.75 -0.51 12.63
CA ARG A 31 -13.76 -0.54 11.55
C ARG A 31 -13.82 0.76 10.75
N HIS A 32 -13.66 1.90 11.41
CA HIS A 32 -13.71 3.21 10.77
C HIS A 32 -12.52 3.44 9.84
N ASN A 33 -11.29 3.37 10.36
CA ASN A 33 -10.10 3.66 9.56
C ASN A 33 -9.86 2.61 8.45
N ALA A 34 -10.23 1.34 8.68
CA ALA A 34 -10.16 0.29 7.68
C ALA A 34 -11.16 0.52 6.54
N LYS A 35 -12.36 1.00 6.86
CA LYS A 35 -13.35 1.38 5.85
C LYS A 35 -12.85 2.54 5.00
N GLU A 36 -12.28 3.57 5.63
CA GLU A 36 -11.71 4.72 4.90
C GLU A 36 -10.58 4.29 3.97
N TRP A 37 -9.58 3.55 4.49
CA TRP A 37 -8.49 3.02 3.69
C TRP A 37 -8.99 2.15 2.53
N PHE A 38 -9.91 1.23 2.80
CA PHE A 38 -10.47 0.36 1.78
C PHE A 38 -11.18 1.15 0.68
N ASN A 39 -11.92 2.19 1.05
CA ASN A 39 -12.68 3.03 0.11
C ASN A 39 -11.78 3.90 -0.79
N LYS A 40 -10.55 4.20 -0.37
CA LYS A 40 -9.58 4.90 -1.23
C LYS A 40 -9.15 4.07 -2.44
N LYS A 41 -9.29 2.74 -2.38
CA LYS A 41 -8.97 1.80 -3.46
C LYS A 41 -7.53 1.86 -3.97
N GLU A 42 -6.62 2.57 -3.32
CA GLU A 42 -5.19 2.61 -3.68
C GLU A 42 -4.57 1.19 -3.69
N TRP A 43 -5.06 0.30 -2.82
CA TRP A 43 -4.66 -1.10 -2.74
C TRP A 43 -5.05 -1.94 -3.97
N LEU A 44 -5.96 -1.46 -4.84
CA LEU A 44 -6.30 -2.11 -6.11
C LEU A 44 -5.33 -1.75 -7.25
N GLY A 45 -4.54 -0.68 -7.11
CA GLY A 45 -3.76 -0.16 -8.23
C GLY A 45 -4.65 0.13 -9.44
N ALA A 46 -4.31 -0.46 -10.60
CA ALA A 46 -5.08 -0.32 -11.84
C ALA A 46 -6.18 -1.40 -12.02
N LEU A 47 -6.36 -2.29 -11.04
CA LEU A 47 -7.41 -3.30 -11.10
C LEU A 47 -8.79 -2.69 -10.86
N HIS A 48 -9.76 -3.10 -11.68
CA HIS A 48 -11.16 -2.73 -11.52
C HIS A 48 -11.98 -3.90 -10.96
N LEU A 49 -11.55 -4.44 -9.81
CA LEU A 49 -12.23 -5.54 -9.13
C LEU A 49 -13.18 -5.03 -8.04
N GLN A 50 -14.26 -5.77 -7.82
CA GLN A 50 -15.18 -5.53 -6.71
C GLN A 50 -15.11 -6.69 -5.72
N PRO A 51 -14.52 -6.48 -4.53
CA PRO A 51 -14.56 -7.50 -3.48
C PRO A 51 -15.99 -7.80 -3.04
N HIS A 52 -16.23 -9.05 -2.66
CA HIS A 52 -17.52 -9.46 -2.15
C HIS A 52 -17.89 -8.70 -0.87
N LYS A 53 -19.19 -8.42 -0.66
CA LYS A 53 -19.71 -7.59 0.44
C LYS A 53 -19.37 -8.09 1.84
N THR A 54 -19.00 -9.37 1.98
CA THR A 54 -18.65 -10.01 3.26
C THR A 54 -17.18 -9.84 3.65
N LEU A 55 -16.36 -9.16 2.83
CA LEU A 55 -14.95 -8.95 3.13
C LEU A 55 -14.75 -8.26 4.48
N ASN A 56 -13.94 -8.88 5.34
CA ASN A 56 -13.50 -8.29 6.59
C ASN A 56 -12.44 -7.21 6.32
N LYS A 57 -12.87 -5.95 6.21
CA LYS A 57 -12.00 -4.82 5.87
C LYS A 57 -10.93 -4.55 6.93
N VAL A 58 -11.20 -4.82 8.20
CA VAL A 58 -10.23 -4.60 9.29
C VAL A 58 -9.06 -5.57 9.15
N GLU A 59 -9.37 -6.85 8.99
CA GLU A 59 -8.37 -7.88 8.78
C GLU A 59 -7.60 -7.66 7.48
N PHE A 60 -8.30 -7.34 6.39
CA PHE A 60 -7.65 -7.05 5.13
C PHE A 60 -6.68 -5.88 5.23
N ALA A 61 -7.07 -4.77 5.83
CA ALA A 61 -6.19 -3.61 6.00
C ALA A 61 -4.97 -3.95 6.86
N SER A 62 -5.15 -4.71 7.94
CA SER A 62 -4.06 -5.15 8.81
C SER A 62 -3.06 -6.03 8.05
N LYS A 63 -3.54 -7.09 7.38
CA LYS A 63 -2.67 -8.02 6.66
C LYS A 63 -2.04 -7.39 5.43
N TYR A 64 -2.73 -6.47 4.76
CA TYR A 64 -2.18 -5.74 3.62
C TYR A 64 -0.98 -4.89 4.05
N GLN A 65 -1.03 -4.19 5.20
CA GLN A 65 0.14 -3.42 5.64
C GLN A 65 1.31 -4.31 6.08
N VAL A 66 1.04 -5.41 6.78
CA VAL A 66 2.10 -6.33 7.24
C VAL A 66 2.77 -7.06 6.07
N TYR A 67 1.99 -7.50 5.09
CA TYR A 67 2.47 -8.32 3.97
C TYR A 67 2.32 -7.60 2.63
N LYS A 68 2.56 -6.28 2.61
CA LYS A 68 2.26 -5.43 1.45
C LYS A 68 2.86 -5.96 0.15
N VAL A 69 4.12 -6.43 0.19
CA VAL A 69 4.81 -6.99 -0.97
C VAL A 69 4.05 -8.18 -1.57
N TYR A 70 3.49 -9.05 -0.72
CA TYR A 70 2.78 -10.24 -1.19
C TYR A 70 1.46 -9.86 -1.86
N TRP A 71 0.72 -8.94 -1.24
CA TRP A 71 -0.53 -8.43 -1.80
C TRP A 71 -0.31 -7.66 -3.10
N ASP A 72 0.71 -6.81 -3.17
CA ASP A 72 1.08 -6.09 -4.38
C ASP A 72 1.41 -7.07 -5.52
N LYS A 73 2.19 -8.12 -5.24
CA LYS A 73 2.51 -9.16 -6.22
C LYS A 73 1.30 -9.95 -6.68
N ALA A 74 0.40 -10.31 -5.76
CA ALA A 74 -0.86 -10.97 -6.10
C ALA A 74 -1.74 -10.08 -7.01
N PHE A 75 -1.87 -8.79 -6.70
CA PHE A 75 -2.65 -7.87 -7.53
C PHE A 75 -2.01 -7.60 -8.88
N SER A 76 -0.68 -7.49 -8.98
CA SER A 76 0.01 -7.41 -10.26
C SER A 76 -0.27 -8.64 -11.13
N PHE A 77 -0.23 -9.84 -10.55
CA PHE A 77 -0.57 -11.07 -11.28
C PHE A 77 -2.00 -11.02 -11.83
N LEU A 78 -2.98 -10.59 -11.03
CA LEU A 78 -4.36 -10.44 -11.49
C LEU A 78 -4.53 -9.41 -12.61
N GLN A 79 -3.63 -8.42 -12.70
CA GLN A 79 -3.66 -7.39 -13.73
C GLN A 79 -3.08 -7.90 -15.05
N GLU A 80 -2.04 -8.73 -14.97
CA GLU A 80 -1.26 -9.22 -16.11
C GLU A 80 -1.86 -10.49 -16.74
N HIS A 81 -2.69 -11.23 -15.99
CA HIS A 81 -3.21 -12.53 -16.42
C HIS A 81 -4.74 -12.55 -16.57
N ASN A 82 -5.20 -13.12 -17.69
CA ASN A 82 -6.61 -13.45 -17.86
C ASN A 82 -6.93 -14.79 -17.19
N LEU A 83 -7.66 -14.74 -16.07
CA LEU A 83 -8.03 -15.92 -15.29
C LEU A 83 -8.93 -16.91 -16.05
N GLN A 84 -9.67 -16.48 -17.07
CA GLN A 84 -10.54 -17.37 -17.85
C GLN A 84 -9.74 -18.32 -18.75
N THR A 85 -8.51 -17.92 -19.12
CA THR A 85 -7.63 -18.66 -20.02
C THR A 85 -6.41 -19.21 -19.29
N LEU A 86 -6.28 -18.96 -18.00
CA LEU A 86 -5.16 -19.45 -17.19
C LEU A 86 -5.26 -20.97 -17.08
N ALA A 87 -4.19 -21.68 -17.42
CA ALA A 87 -4.14 -23.13 -17.30
C ALA A 87 -4.28 -23.55 -15.83
N GLY A 88 -4.97 -24.66 -15.56
CA GLY A 88 -5.03 -25.22 -14.22
C GLY A 88 -3.65 -25.66 -13.73
N GLY A 89 -3.34 -25.39 -12.46
CA GLY A 89 -2.05 -25.71 -11.85
C GLY A 89 -1.64 -24.65 -10.83
N ASN A 90 -0.47 -24.85 -10.19
CA ASN A 90 0.12 -23.84 -9.31
C ASN A 90 0.94 -22.86 -10.14
N HIS A 91 0.64 -21.56 -10.02
CA HIS A 91 1.41 -20.50 -10.63
C HIS A 91 2.16 -19.71 -9.55
N PRO A 92 3.49 -19.91 -9.36
CA PRO A 92 4.27 -19.13 -8.41
C PRO A 92 4.27 -17.64 -8.80
N VAL A 93 3.81 -16.80 -7.88
CA VAL A 93 3.73 -15.34 -8.07
C VAL A 93 4.87 -14.63 -7.33
N TYR A 94 5.23 -15.10 -6.14
CA TYR A 94 6.34 -14.54 -5.36
C TYR A 94 7.03 -15.59 -4.51
N GLY A 95 8.10 -16.18 -5.06
CA GLY A 95 8.84 -17.28 -4.43
C GLY A 95 7.88 -18.40 -4.01
N ASP A 96 8.08 -18.92 -2.80
CA ASP A 96 7.23 -19.97 -2.22
C ASP A 96 6.10 -19.44 -1.33
N ASN A 97 5.78 -18.14 -1.40
CA ASN A 97 4.86 -17.46 -0.47
C ASN A 97 3.53 -17.04 -1.11
N VAL A 98 3.47 -16.85 -2.42
CA VAL A 98 2.28 -16.42 -3.14
C VAL A 98 2.14 -17.24 -4.41
N PHE A 99 0.96 -17.85 -4.59
CA PHE A 99 0.61 -18.67 -5.73
C PHE A 99 -0.78 -18.29 -6.24
N ALA A 100 -1.04 -18.55 -7.52
CA ALA A 100 -2.34 -18.39 -8.17
C ALA A 100 -2.80 -19.68 -8.83
#